data_AF-A0A842TJK6-F1
#
_entry.id   AF-A0A842TJK6-F1
#
_cell.length_a   1.000
_cell.length_b   1.000
_cell.length_c   1.000
_cell.angle_alpha   90.00
_cell.angle_beta   90.00
_cell.angle_gamma   90.00
#
_symmetry.space_group_name_H-M   'P 1'
#
loop_
_entity.id
_entity.type
_entity.pdbx_description
1 polymer ?
#
loop_
_entity_poly.entity_id
_entity_poly.type
_entity_poly.pdbx_seq_one_letter_code
_entity_poly.pdbx_strand_id
1 'polypeptide(L)'
;MIFFSIDQWARVVVILILTPIYFLVILWLIITEARNRIEIKEKIKKVEKIKEGQDQEEGKDKMKDLDVKVRLVYNSIKKLLRESDRFSIKELATMLDIKYEEVNQIIKNLIQENIFKGKIKRGEFYRKNQ
;
A
#
# COMPACT_ATOMS: atom_id res chain seq x y z
N MET A 1 -32.40 -54.99 -2.10
CA MET A 1 -31.02 -55.30 -1.67
C MET A 1 -30.10 -54.87 -2.80
N ILE A 2 -29.23 -53.87 -2.61
CA ILE A 2 -28.35 -53.38 -3.68
C ILE A 2 -27.12 -54.30 -3.72
N PHE A 3 -26.98 -55.11 -4.78
CA PHE A 3 -25.79 -55.92 -5.02
C PHE A 3 -24.79 -55.11 -5.85
N PHE A 4 -23.75 -54.61 -5.21
CA PHE A 4 -22.61 -54.00 -5.90
C PHE A 4 -21.67 -55.09 -6.41
N SER A 5 -21.20 -54.97 -7.64
CA SER A 5 -20.15 -55.83 -8.17
C SER A 5 -18.83 -55.61 -7.40
N ILE A 6 -17.98 -56.64 -7.32
CA ILE A 6 -16.70 -56.59 -6.59
C ILE A 6 -15.80 -55.45 -7.12
N ASP A 7 -15.86 -55.18 -8.43
CA ASP A 7 -15.14 -54.07 -9.07
C ASP A 7 -15.60 -52.68 -8.56
N GLN A 8 -16.90 -52.51 -8.30
CA GLN A 8 -17.43 -51.27 -7.73
C GLN A 8 -16.98 -51.08 -6.27
N TRP A 9 -16.94 -52.15 -5.48
CA TRP A 9 -16.44 -52.10 -4.10
C TRP A 9 -14.97 -51.69 -4.04
N ALA A 10 -14.13 -52.22 -4.93
CA ALA A 10 -12.72 -51.85 -5.00
C ALA A 10 -12.54 -50.35 -5.31
N ARG A 11 -13.30 -49.79 -6.25
CA ARG A 11 -13.24 -48.35 -6.57
C ARG A 11 -13.67 -47.47 -5.41
N VAL A 12 -14.75 -47.84 -4.71
CA VAL A 12 -15.23 -47.09 -3.54
C VAL A 12 -14.18 -47.08 -2.42
N VAL A 13 -13.55 -48.22 -2.15
CA VAL A 13 -12.46 -48.33 -1.17
C VAL A 13 -11.25 -47.47 -1.57
N VAL A 14 -10.86 -47.49 -2.83
CA VAL A 14 -9.75 -46.67 -3.34
C VAL A 14 -10.05 -45.17 -3.18
N ILE A 15 -11.27 -44.72 -3.50
CA ILE A 15 -11.68 -43.32 -3.32
C ILE A 15 -11.65 -42.95 -1.83
N LEU A 16 -12.19 -43.81 -0.96
CA LEU A 16 -12.18 -43.59 0.49
C LEU A 16 -10.78 -43.49 1.09
N ILE A 17 -9.76 -44.10 0.48
CA ILE A 17 -8.35 -43.99 0.90
C ILE A 17 -7.66 -42.78 0.25
N LEU A 18 -7.92 -42.50 -1.02
CA LEU A 18 -7.28 -41.39 -1.72
C LEU A 18 -7.76 -40.03 -1.21
N THR A 19 -9.06 -39.85 -0.96
CA THR A 19 -9.62 -38.59 -0.46
C THR A 19 -8.95 -38.08 0.82
N PRO A 20 -8.75 -38.88 1.89
CA PRO A 20 -8.05 -38.42 3.09
C PRO A 20 -6.56 -38.14 2.84
N ILE A 21 -5.89 -38.90 1.95
CA ILE A 21 -4.50 -38.62 1.58
C ILE A 21 -4.39 -37.23 0.93
N TYR A 22 -5.25 -36.93 -0.05
CA TYR A 22 -5.30 -35.60 -0.68
C TYR A 22 -5.58 -34.50 0.34
N PHE A 23 -6.52 -34.73 1.27
CA PHE A 23 -6.84 -33.77 2.33
C PHE A 23 -5.65 -33.49 3.25
N LEU A 24 -4.91 -34.54 3.65
CA LEU A 24 -3.72 -34.42 4.49
C LEU A 24 -2.61 -33.61 3.81
N VAL A 25 -2.40 -33.81 2.50
CA VAL A 25 -1.41 -33.04 1.72
C VAL A 25 -1.79 -31.56 1.66
N ILE A 26 -3.06 -31.24 1.39
CA ILE A 26 -3.55 -29.85 1.35
C ILE A 26 -3.41 -29.19 2.73
N LEU A 27 -3.81 -29.90 3.79
CA LEU A 27 -3.68 -29.41 5.16
C LEU A 27 -2.21 -29.13 5.52
N TRP A 28 -1.30 -30.01 5.11
CA TRP A 28 0.13 -29.84 5.32
C TRP A 28 0.69 -28.61 4.58
N LEU A 29 0.27 -28.37 3.33
CA LEU A 29 0.67 -27.18 2.57
C LEU A 29 0.19 -25.89 3.23
N ILE A 30 -1.06 -25.84 3.70
CA ILE A 30 -1.62 -24.66 4.39
C ILE A 30 -0.85 -24.38 5.70
N ILE A 31 -0.55 -25.41 6.50
CA ILE A 31 0.22 -25.26 7.74
C ILE A 31 1.64 -24.75 7.43
N THR A 32 2.27 -25.29 6.39
CA THR A 32 3.62 -24.90 5.96
C THR A 32 3.65 -23.44 5.50
N GLU A 33 2.67 -23.02 4.69
CA GLU A 33 2.57 -21.64 4.24
C GLU A 33 2.28 -20.68 5.40
N ALA A 34 1.43 -21.08 6.36
CA ALA A 34 1.17 -20.30 7.56
C ALA A 34 2.43 -20.11 8.42
N ARG A 35 3.21 -21.18 8.64
CA ARG A 35 4.51 -21.10 9.33
C ARG A 35 5.49 -20.19 8.60
N ASN A 36 5.58 -20.32 7.28
CA ASN A 36 6.47 -19.49 6.47
C ASN A 36 6.08 -18.00 6.52
N ARG A 37 4.77 -17.68 6.47
CA ARG A 37 4.28 -16.29 6.63
C ARG A 37 4.64 -15.71 8.00
N ILE A 38 4.56 -16.51 9.06
CA ILE A 38 4.95 -16.09 10.42
C ILE A 38 6.47 -15.87 10.50
N GLU A 39 7.27 -16.79 9.96
CA GLU A 39 8.73 -16.69 9.95
C GLU A 39 9.23 -15.48 9.14
N ILE A 40 8.62 -15.20 7.98
CA ILE A 40 8.89 -14.01 7.19
C ILE A 40 8.54 -12.74 7.98
N LYS A 41 7.38 -12.72 8.66
CA LYS A 41 6.96 -11.58 9.48
C LYS A 41 7.93 -11.31 10.64
N GLU A 42 8.46 -12.37 11.25
CA GLU A 42 9.46 -12.24 12.31
C GLU A 42 10.83 -11.77 11.77
N LYS A 43 11.26 -12.29 10.61
CA LYS A 43 12.49 -11.85 9.94
C LYS A 43 12.41 -10.37 9.53
N ILE A 44 11.29 -9.92 8.98
CA ILE A 44 11.08 -8.51 8.62
C ILE A 44 11.18 -7.60 9.85
N LYS A 45 10.57 -7.99 10.97
CA LYS A 45 10.63 -7.22 12.23
C LYS A 45 12.06 -7.10 12.80
N LYS A 46 12.92 -8.10 12.56
CA LYS A 46 14.35 -8.04 12.94
C LYS A 46 15.16 -7.11 12.03
N VAL A 47 14.83 -7.04 10.74
CA VAL A 47 15.49 -6.14 9.77
C VAL A 47 15.09 -4.68 10.00
N GLU A 48 13.83 -4.41 10.36
CA GLU A 48 13.33 -3.06 10.68
C GLU A 48 14.10 -2.44 11.86
N LYS A 49 14.37 -3.22 12.91
CA LYS A 49 15.16 -2.79 14.07
C LYS A 49 16.64 -2.47 13.77
N ILE A 50 17.21 -3.05 12.71
CA ILE A 50 18.60 -2.78 12.31
C ILE A 50 18.68 -1.46 11.52
N LYS A 51 17.65 -1.15 10.71
CA LYS A 51 17.55 0.13 10.00
C LYS A 51 17.35 1.31 10.93
N GLU A 52 16.54 1.14 11.98
CA GLU A 52 16.37 2.19 13.02
C GLU A 52 17.67 2.57 13.73
N GLY A 53 18.66 1.67 13.78
CA GLY A 53 19.99 1.94 14.36
C GLY A 53 20.99 2.60 13.40
N GLN A 54 20.88 2.39 12.09
CA GLN A 54 21.76 3.01 11.08
C GLN A 54 21.24 4.35 10.54
N ASP A 55 19.92 4.57 10.56
CA ASP A 55 19.31 5.83 10.09
C ASP A 55 19.46 7.00 11.08
N GLN A 56 19.93 6.76 12.31
CA GLN A 56 20.17 7.82 13.30
C GLN A 56 21.55 8.48 13.21
N GLU A 57 22.57 7.82 12.63
CA GLU A 57 23.92 8.38 12.52
C GLU A 57 24.16 9.10 11.17
N GLU A 58 23.51 8.68 10.09
CA GLU A 58 23.59 9.36 8.77
C GLU A 58 22.53 10.46 8.57
N GLY A 59 21.42 10.44 9.33
CA GLY A 59 20.30 11.40 9.17
C GLY A 59 20.55 12.81 9.71
N LYS A 60 21.60 13.04 10.51
CA LYS A 60 21.72 14.31 11.26
C LYS A 60 22.28 15.48 10.44
N ASP A 61 23.01 15.23 9.36
CA ASP A 61 23.67 16.28 8.55
C ASP A 61 23.08 16.47 7.14
N LYS A 62 22.31 15.51 6.59
CA LYS A 62 21.65 15.64 5.27
C LYS A 62 20.14 15.94 5.32
N MET A 63 19.49 15.78 6.47
CA MET A 63 18.04 15.90 6.60
C MET A 63 17.54 17.34 6.79
N LYS A 64 18.41 18.31 7.06
CA LYS A 64 18.01 19.73 7.20
C LYS A 64 17.71 20.44 5.88
N ASP A 65 18.37 20.09 4.78
CA ASP A 65 18.18 20.83 3.52
C ASP A 65 17.07 20.27 2.62
N LEU A 66 16.81 18.95 2.67
CA LEU A 66 15.71 18.31 1.93
C LEU A 66 14.35 18.59 2.57
N ASP A 67 14.26 18.61 3.90
CA ASP A 67 12.99 18.85 4.61
C ASP A 67 12.52 20.32 4.49
N VAL A 68 13.45 21.27 4.36
CA VAL A 68 13.12 22.69 4.15
C VAL A 68 12.47 22.91 2.78
N LYS A 69 12.99 22.31 1.71
CA LYS A 69 12.41 22.45 0.36
C LYS A 69 11.00 21.85 0.30
N VAL A 70 10.80 20.64 0.82
CA VAL A 70 9.48 19.99 0.83
C VAL A 70 8.47 20.80 1.66
N ARG A 71 8.90 21.33 2.81
CA ARG A 71 8.06 22.18 3.66
C ARG A 71 7.69 23.51 3.00
N LEU A 72 8.62 24.14 2.29
CA LEU A 72 8.35 25.37 1.53
C LEU A 72 7.34 25.12 0.41
N VAL A 73 7.50 24.03 -0.33
CA VAL A 73 6.59 23.62 -1.41
C VAL A 73 5.19 23.40 -0.86
N TYR A 74 5.07 22.64 0.23
CA TYR A 74 3.78 22.38 0.86
C TYR A 74 3.10 23.67 1.33
N ASN A 75 3.85 24.59 1.92
CA ASN A 75 3.33 25.90 2.35
C ASN A 75 2.87 26.75 1.16
N SER A 76 3.63 26.75 0.06
CA SER A 76 3.26 27.46 -1.17
C SER A 76 1.96 26.91 -1.78
N ILE A 77 1.82 25.60 -1.89
CA ILE A 77 0.58 24.94 -2.38
C ILE A 77 -0.59 25.28 -1.45
N LYS A 78 -0.38 25.21 -0.12
CA LYS A 78 -1.40 25.55 0.89
C LYS A 78 -1.87 27.01 0.77
N LYS A 79 -0.96 27.94 0.50
CA LYS A 79 -1.28 29.35 0.29
C LYS A 79 -2.14 29.52 -0.96
N LEU A 80 -1.75 28.93 -2.09
CA LEU A 80 -2.49 29.02 -3.35
C LEU A 80 -3.90 28.39 -3.26
N LEU A 81 -4.04 27.26 -2.56
CA LEU A 81 -5.33 26.64 -2.27
C LEU A 81 -6.28 27.53 -1.46
N ARG A 82 -5.76 28.50 -0.69
CA ARG A 82 -6.58 29.46 0.07
C ARG A 82 -7.00 30.66 -0.79
N GLU A 83 -6.11 31.10 -1.67
CA GLU A 83 -6.24 32.34 -2.44
C GLU A 83 -7.01 32.14 -3.75
N SER A 84 -7.01 30.92 -4.31
CA SER A 84 -7.60 30.63 -5.62
C SER A 84 -8.72 29.60 -5.52
N ASP A 85 -9.87 29.91 -6.15
CA ASP A 85 -10.99 28.97 -6.26
C ASP A 85 -10.75 27.88 -7.31
N ARG A 86 -9.89 28.15 -8.30
CA ARG A 86 -9.49 27.22 -9.35
C ARG A 86 -8.05 27.50 -9.79
N PHE A 87 -7.28 26.44 -10.06
CA PHE A 87 -5.97 26.56 -10.70
C PHE A 87 -5.57 25.25 -11.40
N SER A 88 -4.64 25.37 -12.35
CA SER A 88 -4.04 24.24 -13.05
C SER A 88 -2.91 23.61 -12.23
N ILE A 89 -2.98 22.30 -12.00
CA ILE A 89 -1.93 21.57 -11.28
C ILE A 89 -0.64 21.55 -12.11
N LYS A 90 -0.75 21.57 -13.44
CA LYS A 90 0.41 21.61 -14.34
C LYS A 90 1.17 22.93 -14.23
N GLU A 91 0.45 24.05 -14.19
CA GLU A 91 1.07 25.38 -14.02
C GLU A 91 1.74 25.48 -12.66
N LEU A 92 1.09 24.97 -11.61
CA LEU A 92 1.64 24.93 -10.27
C LEU A 92 2.92 24.09 -10.18
N ALA A 93 2.95 22.93 -10.85
CA ALA A 93 4.13 22.09 -10.95
C ALA A 93 5.29 22.82 -11.64
N THR A 94 5.02 23.56 -12.72
CA THR A 94 6.03 24.38 -13.41
C THR A 94 6.53 25.54 -12.53
N MET A 95 5.64 26.24 -11.82
CA MET A 95 6.04 27.34 -10.93
C MET A 95 6.91 26.88 -9.75
N LEU A 96 6.69 25.66 -9.28
CA LEU A 96 7.41 25.10 -8.14
C LEU A 96 8.62 24.23 -8.53
N ASP A 97 8.90 24.09 -9.83
CA ASP A 97 9.94 23.20 -10.39
C ASP A 97 9.86 21.76 -9.86
N ILE A 98 8.63 21.21 -9.84
CA ILE A 98 8.32 19.89 -9.30
C ILE A 98 7.49 19.10 -10.31
N LYS A 99 7.54 17.77 -10.21
CA LYS A 99 6.75 16.88 -11.06
C LYS A 99 5.25 17.06 -10.80
N TYR A 100 4.48 17.00 -11.88
CA TYR A 100 3.02 17.10 -11.82
C TYR A 100 2.40 16.06 -10.86
N GLU A 101 2.92 14.83 -10.87
CA GLU A 101 2.46 13.74 -10.03
C GLU A 101 2.62 14.05 -8.54
N GLU A 102 3.72 14.68 -8.15
CA GLU A 102 4.03 15.03 -6.76
C GLU A 102 3.09 16.13 -6.27
N VAL A 103 2.86 17.18 -7.07
CA VAL A 103 1.89 18.24 -6.72
C VAL A 103 0.47 17.67 -6.63
N ASN A 104 0.08 16.80 -7.56
CA ASN A 104 -1.23 16.16 -7.55
C ASN A 104 -1.42 15.27 -6.31
N GLN A 105 -0.38 14.54 -5.89
CA GLN A 105 -0.40 13.75 -4.65
C GLN A 105 -0.53 14.63 -3.41
N ILE A 106 0.22 15.72 -3.33
CA ILE A 106 0.15 16.67 -2.20
C ILE A 106 -1.27 17.23 -2.07
N ILE A 107 -1.87 17.69 -3.17
CA ILE A 107 -3.24 18.25 -3.15
C ILE A 107 -4.27 17.17 -2.78
N LYS A 108 -4.12 15.93 -3.26
CA LYS A 108 -5.00 14.82 -2.86
C LYS A 108 -4.91 14.51 -1.38
N ASN A 109 -3.71 14.47 -0.81
CA ASN A 109 -3.50 14.22 0.62
C ASN A 109 -4.15 15.35 1.45
N LEU A 110 -3.96 16.61 1.05
CA LEU A 110 -4.60 17.77 1.68
C LEU A 110 -6.14 17.71 1.69
N ILE A 111 -6.75 17.14 0.64
CA ILE A 111 -8.20 16.93 0.57
C ILE A 111 -8.61 15.74 1.47
N GLN A 112 -7.87 14.64 1.44
CA GLN A 112 -8.13 13.44 2.25
C GLN A 112 -8.03 13.71 3.75
N GLU A 113 -7.06 14.52 4.16
CA GLU A 113 -6.87 14.97 5.55
C GLU A 113 -7.90 16.02 5.99
N ASN A 114 -8.89 16.36 5.15
CA ASN A 114 -9.90 17.38 5.39
C ASN A 114 -9.34 18.79 5.68
N ILE A 115 -8.07 19.06 5.32
CA ILE A 115 -7.46 20.39 5.46
C ILE A 115 -8.11 21.37 4.45
N PHE A 116 -8.48 20.88 3.26
CA PHE A 116 -9.20 21.63 2.24
C PHE A 116 -10.37 20.86 1.64
N LYS A 117 -11.46 21.56 1.32
CA LYS A 117 -12.60 21.01 0.58
C LYS A 117 -12.48 21.40 -0.89
N GLY A 118 -12.27 20.41 -1.76
CA GLY A 118 -12.17 20.63 -3.19
C GLY A 118 -12.22 19.33 -3.99
N LYS A 119 -12.18 19.45 -5.31
CA LYS A 119 -12.13 18.32 -6.24
C LYS A 119 -11.10 18.60 -7.33
N ILE A 120 -10.41 17.56 -7.77
CA ILE A 120 -9.51 17.62 -8.92
C ILE A 120 -10.24 17.04 -10.12
N LYS A 121 -10.32 17.78 -11.22
CA LYS A 121 -10.95 17.32 -12.48
C LYS A 121 -10.10 17.78 -13.66
N ARG A 122 -9.73 16.85 -14.55
CA ARG A 122 -8.94 17.12 -15.77
C ARG A 122 -7.61 17.88 -15.51
N GLY A 123 -6.96 17.62 -14.38
CA GLY A 123 -5.68 18.26 -14.02
C GLY A 123 -5.80 19.66 -13.43
N GLU A 124 -7.02 20.09 -13.12
CA GLU A 124 -7.29 21.33 -12.41
C GLU A 124 -7.91 21.05 -11.04
N PHE A 125 -7.52 21.86 -10.06
CA PHE A 125 -8.16 21.87 -8.76
C PHE A 125 -9.33 22.86 -8.76
N TYR A 126 -10.43 22.47 -8.14
CA TYR A 126 -11.63 23.29 -7.91
C TYR A 126 -11.97 23.27 -6.43
N ARG A 127 -11.99 24.45 -5.81
CA ARG A 127 -12.44 24.61 -4.42
C ARG A 127 -13.94 24.38 -4.33
N LYS A 128 -14.37 23.67 -3.29
CA LYS A 128 -15.78 23.58 -2.93
C LYS A 128 -16.01 24.65 -1.87
N ASN A 129 -16.68 25.75 -2.24
CA ASN A 129 -17.23 26.65 -1.23
C ASN A 129 -18.18 25.85 -0.35
N GLN A 130 -18.01 26.03 0.96
CA GLN A 130 -18.52 25.15 2.01
C GLN A 130 -19.99 24.77 1.82
#